data_AF-A0A9Q3HQ10-F1
#
_entry.id   AF-A0A9Q3HQ10-F1
#
_cell.length_a   1.000
_cell.length_b   1.000
_cell.length_c   1.000
_cell.angle_alpha   90.00
_cell.angle_beta   90.00
_cell.angle_gamma   90.00
#
_symmetry.space_group_name_H-M   'P 1'
#
loop_
_entity.id
_entity.type
_entity.pdbx_description
1 polymer ?
#
loop_
_entity_poly.entity_id
_entity_poly.type
_entity_poly.pdbx_seq_one_letter_code
_entity_poly.pdbx_strand_id
1 'polypeptide(L)'
;MGQEPWKEVPKPNEWPHFSDEGEYYHFEFIICSDIIKEYFELPERLVTAIFKTLFTKSAHRWYIKFRKVHVHQSWTWWKSQIMNKWANDSWRPIVEKSFYSSKFNADKDRDLPWFYQQKDGLAALYTEMS
;
A
#
# COMPACT_ATOMS: atom_id res chain seq x y z
N MET A 1 -24.21 23.67 14.94
CA MET A 1 -23.18 22.91 15.68
C MET A 1 -22.20 22.42 14.64
N GLY A 2 -21.00 23.00 14.55
CA GLY A 2 -19.99 22.54 13.60
C GLY A 2 -19.45 21.20 14.06
N GLN A 3 -19.64 20.15 13.27
CA GLN A 3 -18.91 18.91 13.51
C GLN A 3 -17.43 19.18 13.27
N GLU A 4 -16.59 18.79 14.22
CA GLU A 4 -15.14 18.86 14.05
C GLU A 4 -14.74 17.77 13.05
N PRO A 5 -14.21 18.11 11.86
CA PRO A 5 -13.93 17.15 10.79
C PRO A 5 -12.95 16.04 11.22
N TRP A 6 -12.17 16.29 12.27
CA TRP A 6 -11.22 15.36 12.86
C TRP A 6 -11.85 14.15 13.57
N LYS A 7 -13.14 14.22 13.93
CA LYS A 7 -13.84 13.09 14.59
C LYS A 7 -14.24 11.98 13.61
N GLU A 8 -14.29 12.30 12.33
CA GLU A 8 -14.67 11.36 11.27
C GLU A 8 -13.45 10.69 10.61
N VAL A 9 -12.26 11.26 10.79
CA VAL A 9 -11.01 10.67 10.29
C VAL A 9 -10.78 9.32 10.99
N PRO A 10 -10.58 8.22 10.23
CA PRO A 10 -10.28 6.93 10.81
C PRO A 10 -9.04 7.00 11.69
N LYS A 11 -9.12 6.36 12.85
CA LYS A 11 -7.99 6.25 13.76
C LYS A 11 -6.85 5.50 13.06
N PRO A 12 -5.57 5.75 13.38
CA PRO A 12 -4.45 5.09 12.71
C PRO A 12 -4.51 3.56 12.68
N ASN A 13 -5.18 2.91 13.64
CA ASN A 13 -5.37 1.45 13.65
C ASN A 13 -6.47 0.95 12.69
N GLU A 14 -7.28 1.84 12.13
CA GLU A 14 -8.32 1.56 11.13
C GLU A 14 -7.79 1.74 9.70
N TRP A 15 -6.56 2.26 9.54
CA TRP A 15 -5.86 2.38 8.26
C TRP A 15 -5.21 1.04 7.87
N PRO A 16 -4.89 0.85 6.58
CA PRO A 16 -4.15 -0.32 6.11
C PRO A 16 -2.79 -0.41 6.83
N HIS A 17 -2.51 -1.58 7.40
CA HIS A 17 -1.18 -1.87 7.94
C HIS A 17 -0.33 -2.54 6.88
N PHE A 18 0.94 -2.16 6.81
CA PHE A 18 1.88 -2.74 5.85
C PHE A 18 3.00 -3.50 6.58
N SER A 19 2.99 -4.82 6.38
CA SER A 19 4.17 -5.66 6.51
C SER A 19 4.75 -5.88 5.12
N ASP A 20 6.07 -5.87 5.00
CA ASP A 20 6.79 -6.15 3.74
C ASP A 20 6.72 -7.60 3.26
N GLU A 21 5.69 -8.32 3.70
CA GLU A 21 5.42 -9.72 3.44
C GLU A 21 4.20 -9.80 2.52
N GLY A 22 4.37 -10.06 1.22
CA GLY A 22 3.26 -10.23 0.27
C GLY A 22 3.43 -9.50 -1.06
N GLU A 23 2.78 -10.01 -2.11
CA GLU A 23 3.01 -9.57 -3.49
C GLU A 23 2.45 -8.17 -3.79
N TYR A 24 1.30 -7.79 -3.21
CA TYR A 24 0.57 -6.55 -3.56
C TYR A 24 0.37 -5.55 -2.41
N TYR A 25 0.82 -5.87 -1.20
CA TYR A 25 0.47 -5.07 -0.02
C TYR A 25 1.01 -3.64 -0.02
N HIS A 26 2.10 -3.36 -0.73
CA HIS A 26 2.61 -1.99 -0.80
C HIS A 26 1.78 -1.11 -1.75
N PHE A 27 1.25 -1.67 -2.84
CA PHE A 27 0.31 -0.96 -3.73
C PHE A 27 -1.02 -0.70 -3.02
N GLU A 28 -1.59 -1.73 -2.41
CA GLU A 28 -2.84 -1.61 -1.64
C GLU A 28 -2.69 -0.59 -0.51
N PHE A 29 -1.57 -0.63 0.23
CA PHE A 29 -1.25 0.36 1.25
C PHE A 29 -1.24 1.80 0.69
N ILE A 30 -0.58 2.02 -0.46
CA ILE A 30 -0.52 3.34 -1.09
C ILE A 30 -1.92 3.80 -1.54
N ILE A 31 -2.66 2.94 -2.24
CA ILE A 31 -3.99 3.25 -2.78
C ILE A 31 -4.96 3.58 -1.65
N CYS A 32 -5.06 2.73 -0.63
CA CYS A 32 -5.93 2.98 0.51
C CYS A 32 -5.52 4.26 1.27
N SER A 33 -4.21 4.55 1.38
CA SER A 33 -3.74 5.79 1.98
C SER A 33 -4.10 7.03 1.15
N ASP A 34 -4.03 6.94 -0.19
CA ASP A 34 -4.46 8.00 -1.11
C ASP A 34 -5.97 8.25 -0.97
N ILE A 35 -6.80 7.19 -0.95
CA ILE A 35 -8.26 7.29 -0.77
C ILE A 35 -8.61 7.99 0.56
N ILE A 36 -8.01 7.56 1.68
CA ILE A 36 -8.30 8.17 2.99
C ILE A 36 -7.81 9.63 3.02
N LYS A 37 -6.63 9.91 2.47
CA LYS A 37 -6.11 11.27 2.40
C LYS A 37 -7.03 12.18 1.58
N GLU A 38 -7.53 11.71 0.44
CA GLU A 38 -8.41 12.46 -0.44
C GLU A 38 -9.78 12.68 0.19
N TYR A 39 -10.42 11.60 0.67
CA TYR A 39 -11.76 11.66 1.24
C TYR A 39 -11.86 12.58 2.47
N PHE A 40 -10.83 12.60 3.32
CA PHE A 40 -10.78 13.42 4.53
C PHE A 40 -9.93 14.70 4.37
N GLU A 41 -9.51 15.03 3.14
CA GLU A 41 -8.67 16.20 2.82
C GLU A 41 -7.44 16.37 3.73
N LEU A 42 -6.79 15.24 4.07
CA LEU A 42 -5.75 15.24 5.09
C LEU A 42 -4.47 15.93 4.59
N PRO A 43 -3.86 16.80 5.42
CA PRO A 43 -2.52 17.30 5.17
C PRO A 43 -1.50 16.15 5.07
N GLU A 44 -0.58 16.20 4.10
CA GLU A 44 0.44 15.16 3.89
C GLU A 44 1.28 14.87 5.15
N ARG A 45 1.52 15.90 5.97
CA ARG A 45 2.23 15.76 7.25
C ARG A 45 1.53 14.79 8.22
N LEU A 46 0.21 14.69 8.18
CA LEU A 46 -0.55 13.77 9.04
C LEU A 46 -0.42 12.34 8.52
N VAL A 47 -0.59 12.14 7.21
CA VAL A 47 -0.41 10.83 6.55
C VAL A 47 0.99 10.28 6.84
N THR A 48 2.02 11.10 6.68
CA THR A 48 3.40 10.65 6.90
C THR A 48 3.77 10.50 8.38
N ALA A 49 3.02 11.12 9.31
CA ALA A 49 3.25 10.98 10.76
C ALA A 49 2.70 9.66 11.30
N ILE A 50 1.59 9.17 10.74
CA ILE A 50 0.97 7.91 11.19
C ILE A 50 1.69 6.66 10.67
N PHE A 51 2.62 6.77 9.71
CA PHE A 51 3.40 5.64 9.19
C PHE A 51 4.15 4.83 10.24
N LYS A 52 4.55 5.45 11.36
CA LYS A 52 5.12 4.71 12.50
C LYS A 52 4.15 3.63 13.01
N THR A 53 2.85 3.91 12.96
CA THR A 53 1.80 2.99 13.39
C THR A 53 1.45 1.99 12.28
N LEU A 54 1.37 2.46 11.02
CA LEU A 54 0.91 1.63 9.91
C LEU A 54 1.95 0.62 9.44
N PHE A 55 3.24 0.99 9.48
CA PHE A 55 4.30 0.06 9.14
C PHE A 55 4.56 -0.90 10.29
N THR A 56 4.67 -2.19 9.96
CA THR A 56 4.93 -3.26 10.92
C THR A 56 6.22 -4.00 10.56
N LYS A 57 6.75 -4.80 11.51
CA LYS A 57 7.93 -5.66 11.30
C LYS A 57 9.12 -4.95 10.62
N SER A 58 9.59 -5.44 9.47
CA SER A 58 10.75 -4.90 8.74
C SER A 58 10.44 -3.58 8.05
N ALA A 59 9.21 -3.37 7.59
CA ALA A 59 8.77 -2.07 7.07
C ALA A 59 8.87 -0.97 8.14
N HIS A 60 8.49 -1.27 9.39
CA HIS A 60 8.64 -0.34 10.51
C HIS A 60 10.11 0.03 10.75
N ARG A 61 11.00 -0.98 10.80
CA ARG A 61 12.44 -0.77 11.01
C ARG A 61 13.05 0.08 9.89
N TRP A 62 12.68 -0.19 8.64
CA TRP A 62 13.09 0.62 7.49
C TRP A 62 12.62 2.06 7.64
N TYR A 63 11.34 2.29 7.91
CA TYR A 63 10.77 3.62 8.04
C TYR A 63 11.47 4.46 9.11
N ILE A 64 11.69 3.91 10.31
CA ILE A 64 12.36 4.64 11.40
C ILE A 64 13.78 5.05 11.01
N LYS A 65 14.54 4.18 10.33
CA LYS A 65 15.88 4.49 9.87
C LYS A 65 15.85 5.56 8.77
N PHE A 66 14.93 5.44 7.83
CA PHE A 66 14.82 6.33 6.67
C PHE A 66 14.33 7.73 7.06
N ARG A 67 13.32 7.81 7.94
CA ARG A 67 12.73 9.06 8.43
C ARG A 67 13.71 9.93 9.21
N LYS A 68 14.69 9.32 9.90
CA LYS A 68 15.75 10.05 10.62
C LYS A 68 16.65 10.85 9.67
N VAL A 69 16.89 10.32 8.47
CA VAL A 69 17.77 10.95 7.47
C VAL A 69 16.97 11.91 6.57
N HIS A 70 15.74 11.55 6.23
CA HIS A 70 14.89 12.29 5.31
C HIS A 70 13.69 12.93 6.04
N VAL A 71 13.97 14.03 6.75
CA VAL A 71 12.98 14.79 7.50
C VAL A 71 12.10 15.60 6.53
N HIS A 72 10.82 15.80 6.88
CA HIS A 72 9.86 16.68 6.18
C HIS A 72 9.62 16.38 4.68
N GLN A 73 9.68 15.12 4.27
CA GLN A 73 9.36 14.72 2.91
C GLN A 73 7.85 14.65 2.64
N SER A 74 7.47 14.95 1.39
CA SER A 74 6.09 14.90 0.91
C SER A 74 5.55 13.47 0.82
N TRP A 75 4.23 13.33 0.76
CA TRP A 75 3.61 12.02 0.56
C TRP A 75 4.02 11.40 -0.79
N THR A 76 4.05 12.19 -1.87
CA THR A 76 4.53 11.76 -3.18
C THR A 76 5.94 11.19 -3.13
N TRP A 77 6.84 11.82 -2.38
CA TRP A 77 8.20 11.29 -2.19
C TRP A 77 8.17 9.95 -1.47
N TRP A 78 7.40 9.81 -0.39
CA TRP A 78 7.26 8.54 0.34
C TRP A 78 6.69 7.42 -0.53
N LYS A 79 5.69 7.69 -1.39
CA LYS A 79 5.19 6.72 -2.37
C LYS A 79 6.33 6.20 -3.25
N SER A 80 7.15 7.09 -3.80
CA SER A 80 8.31 6.70 -4.60
C SER A 80 9.30 5.85 -3.80
N GLN A 81 9.56 6.16 -2.54
CA GLN A 81 10.49 5.36 -1.72
C GLN A 81 9.94 3.97 -1.36
N ILE A 82 8.63 3.87 -1.09
CA ILE A 82 7.94 2.60 -0.86
C ILE A 82 8.06 1.73 -2.13
N MET A 83 7.75 2.32 -3.29
CA MET A 83 7.88 1.65 -4.59
C MET A 83 9.32 1.21 -4.87
N ASN A 84 10.31 2.10 -4.71
CA ASN A 84 11.71 1.75 -4.91
C ASN A 84 12.19 0.63 -3.99
N LYS A 85 11.67 0.57 -2.75
CA LYS A 85 12.10 -0.42 -1.77
C LYS A 85 11.49 -1.79 -2.04
N TRP A 86 10.19 -1.85 -2.35
CA TRP A 86 9.40 -3.08 -2.39
C TRP A 86 8.90 -3.50 -3.77
N ALA A 87 8.87 -2.59 -4.75
CA ALA A 87 8.65 -2.87 -6.16
C ALA A 87 9.97 -2.86 -6.95
N ASN A 88 11.05 -3.36 -6.36
CA ASN A 88 12.37 -3.41 -7.00
C ASN A 88 12.43 -4.51 -8.10
N ASP A 89 13.52 -4.56 -8.89
CA ASP A 89 13.68 -5.50 -10.02
C ASP A 89 13.55 -6.98 -9.64
N SER A 90 13.71 -7.34 -8.36
CA SER A 90 13.51 -8.71 -7.88
C SER A 90 12.05 -9.02 -7.56
N TRP A 91 11.20 -8.01 -7.35
CA TRP A 91 9.78 -8.15 -7.08
C TRP A 91 8.99 -8.48 -8.35
N ARG A 92 9.28 -7.78 -9.47
CA ARG A 92 8.53 -7.97 -10.72
C ARG A 92 8.52 -9.42 -11.20
N PRO A 93 9.65 -10.16 -11.25
CA PRO A 93 9.65 -11.57 -11.65
C PRO A 93 8.84 -12.48 -10.70
N ILE A 94 8.76 -12.14 -9.40
CA ILE A 94 7.96 -12.89 -8.42
C ILE A 94 6.48 -12.73 -8.74
N VAL A 95 6.05 -11.50 -8.99
CA VAL A 95 4.66 -11.18 -9.35
C VAL A 95 4.27 -11.71 -10.72
N GLU A 96 5.13 -11.58 -11.74
CA GLU A 96 4.92 -12.19 -13.06
C GLU A 96 4.77 -13.71 -12.93
N LYS A 97 5.66 -14.37 -12.17
CA LYS A 97 5.57 -15.81 -11.96
C LYS A 97 4.27 -16.20 -11.26
N SER A 98 3.89 -15.51 -10.18
CA SER A 98 2.65 -15.76 -9.44
C SER A 98 1.43 -15.57 -10.35
N PHE A 99 1.38 -14.46 -11.08
CA PHE A 99 0.31 -14.15 -12.02
C PHE A 99 0.18 -15.21 -13.12
N TYR A 100 1.25 -15.50 -13.87
CA TYR A 100 1.19 -16.44 -15.00
C TYR A 100 1.00 -17.91 -14.58
N SER A 101 1.44 -18.28 -13.37
CA SER A 101 1.25 -19.63 -12.83
C SER A 101 -0.12 -19.84 -12.18
N SER A 102 -0.83 -18.76 -11.84
CA SER A 102 -2.18 -18.85 -11.31
C SER A 102 -3.17 -19.25 -12.41
N LYS A 103 -3.78 -20.43 -12.26
CA LYS A 103 -4.85 -20.94 -13.12
C LYS A 103 -6.06 -21.21 -12.26
N PHE A 104 -7.22 -20.73 -12.70
CA PHE A 104 -8.48 -20.96 -12.00
C PHE A 104 -8.78 -22.45 -11.93
N ASN A 105 -9.02 -22.95 -10.73
CA ASN A 105 -9.43 -24.32 -10.45
C ASN A 105 -10.84 -24.32 -9.85
N ALA A 106 -11.83 -24.78 -10.61
CA ALA A 106 -13.24 -24.78 -10.21
C ALA A 106 -13.54 -25.59 -8.92
N ASP A 107 -12.69 -26.55 -8.55
CA ASP A 107 -12.88 -27.37 -7.35
C ASP A 107 -12.27 -26.75 -6.09
N LYS A 108 -11.34 -25.81 -6.25
CA LYS A 108 -10.52 -25.25 -5.14
C LYS A 108 -10.70 -23.76 -4.95
N ASP A 109 -10.88 -23.03 -6.04
CA ASP A 109 -10.89 -21.58 -6.05
C ASP A 109 -12.31 -21.05 -5.99
N ARG A 110 -12.46 -19.88 -5.37
CA ARG A 110 -13.69 -19.10 -5.45
C ARG A 110 -13.54 -18.08 -6.57
N ASP A 111 -14.54 -18.00 -7.44
CA ASP A 111 -14.55 -17.20 -8.67
C ASP A 111 -14.13 -15.74 -8.42
N LEU A 112 -14.82 -15.07 -7.48
CA LEU A 112 -14.61 -13.64 -7.19
C LEU A 112 -13.21 -13.35 -6.60
N PRO A 113 -12.77 -14.01 -5.50
CA PRO A 113 -11.42 -13.81 -4.98
C PRO A 113 -10.31 -14.06 -6.00
N TRP A 114 -10.42 -15.14 -6.78
CA TRP A 114 -9.42 -15.46 -7.80
C TRP A 114 -9.37 -14.38 -8.88
N PHE A 115 -10.55 -13.93 -9.36
CA PHE A 115 -10.63 -12.85 -10.35
C PHE A 115 -10.01 -11.55 -9.83
N TYR A 116 -10.31 -11.14 -8.60
CA TYR A 116 -9.70 -9.93 -8.01
C TYR A 116 -8.18 -10.05 -7.90
N GLN A 117 -7.66 -11.22 -7.49
CA GLN A 117 -6.23 -11.47 -7.47
C GLN A 117 -5.58 -11.34 -8.85
N GLN A 118 -6.23 -11.82 -9.92
CA GLN A 118 -5.72 -11.63 -11.29
C GLN A 118 -5.77 -10.17 -11.72
N LYS A 119 -6.86 -9.46 -11.40
CA LYS A 119 -6.99 -8.02 -11.68
C LYS A 119 -5.87 -7.22 -11.01
N ASP A 120 -5.58 -7.52 -9.74
CA ASP A 120 -4.54 -6.82 -8.98
C ASP A 120 -3.15 -7.15 -9.51
N GLY A 121 -2.91 -8.39 -9.94
CA GLY A 121 -1.69 -8.78 -10.66
C GLY A 121 -1.47 -7.99 -11.96
N LEU A 122 -2.51 -7.83 -12.77
CA LEU A 122 -2.45 -7.03 -13.99
C LEU A 122 -2.14 -5.56 -13.70
N ALA A 123 -2.84 -4.95 -12.74
CA ALA A 123 -2.63 -3.55 -12.37
C ALA A 123 -1.21 -3.30 -11.83
N ALA A 124 -0.65 -4.27 -11.10
CA ALA A 124 0.69 -4.18 -10.55
C ALA A 124 1.79 -4.35 -11.62
N LEU A 125 1.57 -5.19 -12.63
CA LEU A 125 2.53 -5.44 -13.72
C LEU A 125 2.45 -4.41 -14.86
N TYR A 126 1.25 -3.87 -15.10
CA TYR A 126 0.94 -2.99 -16.21
C TYR A 126 0.17 -1.77 -15.72
N THR A 127 0.87 -0.87 -15.04
CA THR A 127 0.32 0.38 -14.49
C THR A 127 -0.27 1.34 -15.53
N GLU A 128 0.00 1.11 -16.82
CA GLU A 128 -0.54 1.91 -17.94
C GLU A 128 -1.87 1.36 -18.49
N MET A 129 -2.28 0.17 -18.04
CA MET A 129 -3.51 -0.51 -18.48
C MET A 129 -4.67 -0.42 -17.46
N SER A 130 -4.42 0.22 -16.31
CA SER A 130 -5.39 0.54 -15.25
C SER A 130 -5.91 1.95 -15.39
#